data_AF-A0A3D0XF06-F1
#
_entry.id   AF-A0A3D0XF06-F1
#
_cell.length_a   1.000
_cell.length_b   1.000
_cell.length_c   1.000
_cell.angle_alpha   90.00
_cell.angle_beta   90.00
_cell.angle_gamma   90.00
#
_symmetry.space_group_name_H-M   'P 1'
#
loop_
_entity.id
_entity.type
_entity.pdbx_description
1 polymer ?
#
loop_
_entity_poly.entity_id
_entity_poly.type
_entity_poly.pdbx_seq_one_letter_code
_entity_poly.pdbx_strand_id
1 'polypeptide(L)'
;DTDSIRPSQHLYTNQTQPYFRAPHIYVATPARFFPGRKVLSDEEARLIEVHPKYYNDTSDAALMTSRGGLLYQRFHLEALLRPGIGANNWVSRSNYPVLGWVQTSPHEMSFYTNQDYGQPTAHLHRYVFRLDGLSSVRAGDHPGIWVSKPLVRSGNHLFLNASTSASGFLRIELMDEDGEPIEGYAGDHAMEWIGNEVQRPYRWKRGPMIELDEERPIRMKIHLKDADLFALRFGRRNS
;
A
#
# COMPACT_ATOMS: atom_id res chain seq x y z
N ASP A 1 -9.66 -20.95 19.15
CA ASP A 1 -9.90 -22.40 19.16
C ASP A 1 -9.03 -23.10 18.11
N THR A 2 -7.71 -22.96 18.20
CA THR A 2 -6.78 -23.60 17.24
C THR A 2 -5.40 -23.91 17.84
N ASP A 3 -5.22 -23.78 19.16
CA ASP A 3 -3.90 -23.84 19.83
C ASP A 3 -2.80 -22.97 19.18
N SER A 4 -3.21 -21.99 18.36
CA SER A 4 -2.32 -21.12 17.62
C SER A 4 -1.88 -19.96 18.49
N ILE A 5 -0.58 -19.63 18.42
CA ILE A 5 -0.05 -18.37 18.95
C ILE A 5 -0.56 -17.14 18.18
N ARG A 6 -1.24 -17.34 17.04
CA ARG A 6 -1.92 -16.28 16.29
C ARG A 6 -3.37 -16.19 16.77
N PRO A 7 -3.83 -15.02 17.23
CA PRO A 7 -5.23 -14.84 17.61
C PRO A 7 -6.17 -15.25 16.47
N SER A 8 -7.24 -15.97 16.81
CA SER A 8 -8.30 -16.29 15.84
C SER A 8 -8.90 -14.98 15.33
N GLN A 9 -9.03 -14.87 14.01
CA GLN A 9 -9.52 -13.65 13.37
C GLN A 9 -10.58 -14.02 12.32
N HIS A 10 -11.62 -13.21 12.23
CA HIS A 10 -12.62 -13.30 11.18
C HIS A 10 -12.46 -12.11 10.24
N LEU A 11 -12.75 -12.31 8.96
CA LEU A 11 -12.84 -11.22 7.98
C LEU A 11 -14.31 -10.95 7.71
N TYR A 12 -14.71 -9.69 7.86
CA TYR A 12 -16.06 -9.20 7.56
C TYR A 12 -15.99 -8.02 6.61
N THR A 13 -17.11 -7.75 5.92
CA THR A 13 -17.31 -6.57 5.07
C THR A 13 -16.07 -6.26 4.22
N ASN A 14 -15.82 -7.05 3.18
CA ASN A 14 -14.55 -7.02 2.43
C ASN A 14 -14.23 -5.68 1.75
N GLN A 15 -15.25 -4.81 1.56
CA GLN A 15 -15.13 -3.50 0.93
C GLN A 15 -14.29 -3.51 -0.35
N THR A 16 -14.54 -4.50 -1.21
CA THR A 16 -13.81 -4.64 -2.46
C THR A 16 -14.28 -3.63 -3.49
N GLN A 17 -13.33 -2.93 -4.12
CA GLN A 17 -13.57 -2.09 -5.29
C GLN A 17 -12.42 -2.18 -6.30
N PRO A 18 -12.65 -1.90 -7.58
CA PRO A 18 -11.58 -1.60 -8.53
C PRO A 18 -10.75 -0.41 -8.04
N TYR A 19 -9.43 -0.47 -8.22
CA TYR A 19 -8.55 0.64 -7.90
C TYR A 19 -8.73 1.76 -8.94
N PHE A 20 -9.05 2.97 -8.48
CA PHE A 20 -9.51 4.05 -9.36
C PHE A 20 -8.47 4.54 -10.38
N ARG A 21 -7.17 4.26 -10.18
CA ARG A 21 -6.08 4.54 -11.13
C ARG A 21 -5.54 3.31 -11.87
N ALA A 22 -5.96 2.11 -11.48
CA ALA A 22 -5.59 0.86 -12.11
C ALA A 22 -6.72 -0.17 -11.97
N PRO A 23 -7.84 -0.03 -12.72
CA PRO A 23 -9.07 -0.78 -12.48
C PRO A 23 -8.96 -2.29 -12.71
N HIS A 24 -7.86 -2.74 -13.31
CA HIS A 24 -7.49 -4.16 -13.44
C HIS A 24 -6.92 -4.76 -12.13
N ILE A 25 -6.77 -3.95 -11.07
CA ILE A 25 -6.42 -4.35 -9.71
C ILE A 25 -7.61 -3.98 -8.81
N TYR A 26 -8.08 -4.95 -8.03
CA TYR A 26 -9.13 -4.74 -7.04
C TYR A 26 -8.47 -4.63 -5.66
N VAL A 27 -8.87 -3.62 -4.90
CA VAL A 27 -8.43 -3.40 -3.51
C VAL A 27 -9.60 -3.74 -2.59
N ALA A 28 -9.32 -4.51 -1.55
CA ALA A 28 -10.28 -4.89 -0.53
C ALA A 28 -9.71 -4.57 0.84
N THR A 29 -10.53 -3.92 1.67
CA THR A 29 -10.18 -3.57 3.05
C THR A 29 -11.18 -4.20 4.00
N PRO A 30 -11.06 -5.53 4.26
CA PRO A 30 -11.94 -6.20 5.18
C PRO A 30 -11.73 -5.69 6.60
N ALA A 31 -12.82 -5.66 7.36
CA ALA A 31 -12.75 -5.59 8.80
C ALA A 31 -12.20 -6.91 9.34
N ARG A 32 -11.19 -6.83 10.21
CA ARG A 32 -10.55 -7.98 10.83
C ARG A 32 -10.93 -7.99 12.30
N PHE A 33 -11.75 -8.96 12.66
CA PHE A 33 -12.40 -9.06 13.95
C PHE A 33 -11.75 -10.16 14.79
N PHE A 34 -11.51 -9.89 16.07
CA PHE A 34 -10.83 -10.79 17.00
C PHE A 34 -11.76 -11.15 18.17
N PRO A 35 -12.59 -12.20 18.03
CA PRO A 35 -13.53 -12.61 19.07
C PRO A 35 -12.83 -12.93 20.40
N GLY A 36 -13.39 -12.46 21.50
CA GLY A 36 -12.88 -12.67 22.86
C GLY A 36 -11.59 -11.90 23.19
N ARG A 37 -11.07 -11.10 22.25
CA ARG A 37 -9.87 -10.26 22.48
C ARG A 37 -10.28 -8.95 23.15
N LYS A 38 -10.67 -9.03 24.42
CA LYS A 38 -11.03 -7.90 25.27
C LYS A 38 -9.80 -7.10 25.69
N VAL A 39 -9.89 -5.77 25.60
CA VAL A 39 -8.84 -4.84 26.07
C VAL A 39 -9.34 -3.99 27.24
N LEU A 40 -10.59 -3.51 27.17
CA LEU A 40 -11.16 -2.64 28.20
C LEU A 40 -11.59 -3.44 29.43
N SER A 41 -11.36 -2.88 30.60
CA SER A 41 -12.07 -3.25 31.82
C SER A 41 -13.55 -2.87 31.74
N ASP A 42 -14.38 -3.47 32.60
CA ASP A 42 -15.79 -3.09 32.69
C ASP A 42 -15.94 -1.61 33.12
N GLU A 43 -15.00 -1.09 33.92
CA GLU A 43 -14.99 0.31 34.32
C GLU A 43 -14.74 1.25 33.14
N GLU A 44 -13.70 0.99 32.36
CA GLU A 44 -13.39 1.77 31.15
C GLU A 44 -14.55 1.72 30.16
N ALA A 45 -15.19 0.55 30.00
CA ALA A 45 -16.35 0.40 29.14
C ALA A 45 -17.55 1.27 29.61
N ARG A 46 -17.79 1.36 30.91
CA ARG A 46 -18.82 2.27 31.47
C ARG A 46 -18.47 3.73 31.22
N LEU A 47 -17.20 4.11 31.38
CA LEU A 47 -16.73 5.49 31.21
C LEU A 47 -16.89 6.00 29.78
N ILE A 48 -16.75 5.13 28.78
CA ILE A 48 -16.95 5.47 27.36
C ILE A 48 -18.38 5.20 26.87
N GLU A 49 -19.26 4.74 27.78
CA GLU A 49 -20.67 4.45 27.49
C GLU A 49 -20.86 3.47 26.32
N VAL A 50 -19.93 2.52 26.13
CA VAL A 50 -20.06 1.51 25.07
C VAL A 50 -21.13 0.50 25.45
N HIS A 51 -21.97 0.15 24.49
CA HIS A 51 -22.98 -0.88 24.68
C HIS A 51 -22.35 -2.21 25.13
N PRO A 52 -22.88 -2.90 26.17
CA PRO A 52 -22.20 -4.03 26.82
C PRO A 52 -21.83 -5.22 25.93
N LYS A 53 -22.48 -5.35 24.77
CA LYS A 53 -22.19 -6.40 23.78
C LYS A 53 -20.94 -6.15 22.92
N TYR A 54 -20.36 -4.95 22.94
CA TYR A 54 -19.34 -4.56 21.96
C TYR A 54 -17.94 -4.34 22.54
N TYR A 55 -17.68 -4.57 23.82
CA TYR A 55 -16.34 -4.31 24.39
C TYR A 55 -15.57 -5.58 24.81
N ASN A 56 -16.10 -6.76 24.48
CA ASN A 56 -15.47 -8.05 24.78
C ASN A 56 -14.62 -8.59 23.62
N ASP A 57 -14.53 -7.86 22.51
CA ASP A 57 -13.70 -8.17 21.35
C ASP A 57 -13.04 -6.90 20.81
N THR A 58 -12.18 -7.08 19.82
CA THR A 58 -11.50 -5.96 19.14
C THR A 58 -11.55 -6.14 17.63
N SER A 59 -11.31 -5.04 16.91
CA SER A 59 -11.18 -5.08 15.46
C SER A 59 -10.20 -4.06 14.91
N ASP A 60 -9.64 -4.41 13.76
CA ASP A 60 -8.80 -3.53 12.96
C ASP A 60 -9.11 -3.73 11.45
N ALA A 61 -8.35 -3.07 10.58
CA ALA A 61 -8.53 -3.19 9.13
C ALA A 61 -7.38 -4.00 8.49
N ALA A 62 -7.69 -4.87 7.54
CA ALA A 62 -6.68 -5.54 6.72
C ALA A 62 -6.60 -4.95 5.30
N LEU A 63 -5.55 -5.33 4.56
CA LEU A 63 -5.43 -5.07 3.12
C LEU A 63 -5.38 -6.38 2.35
N MET A 64 -6.21 -6.50 1.32
CA MET A 64 -6.16 -7.57 0.34
C MET A 64 -6.25 -6.99 -1.07
N THR A 65 -5.68 -7.71 -2.04
CA THR A 65 -5.73 -7.31 -3.46
C THR A 65 -6.09 -8.50 -4.34
N SER A 66 -6.63 -8.21 -5.52
CA SER A 66 -6.91 -9.20 -6.55
C SER A 66 -6.69 -8.58 -7.94
N ARG A 67 -6.45 -9.40 -8.96
CA ARG A 67 -6.53 -8.98 -10.37
C ARG A 67 -7.88 -9.35 -11.01
N GLY A 68 -8.90 -9.51 -10.18
CA GLY A 68 -10.23 -9.97 -10.56
C GLY A 68 -10.47 -11.44 -10.21
N GLY A 69 -11.73 -11.88 -10.32
CA GLY A 69 -12.14 -13.24 -9.98
C GLY A 69 -12.28 -13.47 -8.47
N LEU A 70 -12.09 -14.73 -8.06
CA LEU A 70 -12.37 -15.21 -6.68
C LEU A 70 -11.11 -15.32 -5.81
N LEU A 71 -9.93 -15.09 -6.37
CA LEU A 71 -8.66 -15.23 -5.64
C LEU A 71 -8.18 -13.88 -5.12
N TYR A 72 -8.00 -13.78 -3.80
CA TYR A 72 -7.45 -12.61 -3.12
C TYR A 72 -6.09 -12.93 -2.51
N GLN A 73 -5.15 -12.01 -2.70
CA GLN A 73 -3.85 -12.02 -2.09
C GLN A 73 -3.87 -11.14 -0.84
N ARG A 74 -3.27 -11.64 0.23
CA ARG A 74 -3.12 -10.93 1.51
C ARG A 74 -1.66 -11.01 1.93
N PHE A 75 -0.82 -10.22 1.25
CA PHE A 75 0.63 -10.20 1.49
C PHE A 75 0.96 -9.64 2.87
N HIS A 76 0.17 -8.68 3.34
CA HIS A 76 0.31 -8.04 4.65
C HIS A 76 -0.63 -8.71 5.63
N LEU A 77 -0.07 -9.40 6.62
CA LEU A 77 -0.86 -10.09 7.65
C LEU A 77 -1.11 -9.19 8.87
N GLU A 78 -0.38 -8.10 8.99
CA GLU A 78 -0.59 -7.00 9.92
C GLU A 78 -1.83 -6.16 9.57
N ALA A 79 -2.21 -5.27 10.49
CA ALA A 79 -3.29 -4.33 10.26
C ALA A 79 -2.83 -3.25 9.24
N LEU A 80 -3.67 -2.99 8.23
CA LEU A 80 -3.57 -1.79 7.41
C LEU A 80 -3.77 -0.54 8.26
N LEU A 81 -4.76 -0.59 9.15
CA LEU A 81 -5.04 0.44 10.13
C LEU A 81 -5.18 -0.20 11.50
N ARG A 82 -4.31 0.20 12.43
CA ARG A 82 -4.40 -0.17 13.84
C ARG A 82 -5.43 0.71 14.55
N PRO A 83 -6.10 0.20 15.59
CA PRO A 83 -6.93 1.02 16.48
C PRO A 83 -6.16 2.26 16.97
N GLY A 84 -6.86 3.39 17.05
CA GLY A 84 -6.31 4.65 17.54
C GLY A 84 -5.96 4.65 19.03
N ILE A 85 -5.43 5.78 19.49
CA ILE A 85 -5.15 6.02 20.91
C ILE A 85 -6.49 6.16 21.67
N GLY A 86 -6.55 5.61 22.90
CA GLY A 86 -7.70 5.78 23.80
C GLY A 86 -8.74 4.66 23.72
N ALA A 87 -9.47 4.45 24.82
CA ALA A 87 -10.36 3.31 25.04
C ALA A 87 -11.46 3.16 23.97
N ASN A 88 -12.00 4.27 23.45
CA ASN A 88 -13.06 4.28 22.44
C ASN A 88 -12.73 3.48 21.17
N ASN A 89 -11.42 3.35 20.86
CA ASN A 89 -10.94 2.65 19.67
C ASN A 89 -10.81 1.14 19.85
N TRP A 90 -10.89 0.61 21.07
CA TRP A 90 -10.57 -0.78 21.41
C TRP A 90 -11.81 -1.65 21.66
N VAL A 91 -12.90 -1.34 20.96
CA VAL A 91 -14.17 -2.07 21.02
C VAL A 91 -14.47 -2.78 19.70
N SER A 92 -15.30 -3.81 19.73
CA SER A 92 -15.82 -4.52 18.57
C SER A 92 -16.43 -3.54 17.58
N ARG A 93 -16.11 -3.72 16.29
CA ARG A 93 -16.64 -2.94 15.16
C ARG A 93 -16.17 -1.50 15.06
N SER A 94 -15.44 -1.00 16.06
CA SER A 94 -14.61 0.20 15.88
C SER A 94 -13.48 -0.13 14.90
N ASN A 95 -13.12 0.83 14.05
CA ASN A 95 -12.17 0.72 12.94
C ASN A 95 -12.61 -0.13 11.74
N TYR A 96 -13.91 -0.47 11.62
CA TYR A 96 -14.42 -1.16 10.43
C TYR A 96 -14.31 -0.27 9.19
N PRO A 97 -13.63 -0.70 8.11
CA PRO A 97 -13.55 0.09 6.88
C PRO A 97 -14.91 0.24 6.20
N VAL A 98 -15.12 1.42 5.65
CA VAL A 98 -16.22 1.73 4.71
C VAL A 98 -15.70 1.51 3.28
N LEU A 99 -16.59 1.10 2.37
CA LEU A 99 -16.27 1.07 0.94
C LEU A 99 -15.93 2.49 0.45
N GLY A 100 -14.88 2.62 -0.36
CA GLY A 100 -14.53 3.89 -0.99
C GLY A 100 -13.10 4.34 -0.68
N TRP A 101 -12.12 3.77 -1.39
CA TRP A 101 -10.86 4.49 -1.61
C TRP A 101 -11.09 5.54 -2.68
N VAL A 102 -10.80 6.80 -2.34
CA VAL A 102 -11.03 7.94 -3.23
C VAL A 102 -9.81 8.84 -3.26
N GLN A 103 -9.45 9.34 -4.44
CA GLN A 103 -8.46 10.40 -4.55
C GLN A 103 -9.07 11.69 -3.99
N THR A 104 -8.38 12.31 -3.04
CA THR A 104 -8.87 13.52 -2.34
C THR A 104 -8.01 14.75 -2.62
N SER A 105 -6.81 14.56 -3.19
CA SER A 105 -5.97 15.63 -3.72
C SER A 105 -5.07 15.10 -4.84
N PRO A 106 -4.29 15.95 -5.55
CA PRO A 106 -3.31 15.47 -6.53
C PRO A 106 -2.26 14.49 -5.95
N HIS A 107 -2.05 14.49 -4.64
CA HIS A 107 -1.00 13.70 -3.97
C HIS A 107 -1.55 12.71 -2.94
N GLU A 108 -2.85 12.73 -2.67
CA GLU A 108 -3.45 11.96 -1.58
C GLU A 108 -4.70 11.18 -2.03
N MET A 109 -4.91 10.08 -1.33
CA MET A 109 -6.16 9.34 -1.33
C MET A 109 -6.64 9.15 0.11
N SER A 110 -7.93 8.94 0.27
CA SER A 110 -8.53 8.73 1.58
C SER A 110 -9.33 7.45 1.63
N PHE A 111 -9.39 6.90 2.84
CA PHE A 111 -10.29 5.83 3.22
C PHE A 111 -10.93 6.17 4.57
N TYR A 112 -12.08 5.57 4.84
CA TYR A 112 -12.91 5.92 5.98
C TYR A 112 -13.17 4.69 6.83
N THR A 113 -13.20 4.87 8.14
CA THR A 113 -13.61 3.83 9.08
C THR A 113 -14.72 4.32 9.98
N ASN A 114 -15.57 3.40 10.44
CA ASN A 114 -16.39 3.66 11.61
C ASN A 114 -15.50 3.72 12.85
N GLN A 115 -15.68 4.70 13.71
CA GLN A 115 -15.06 4.79 15.03
C GLN A 115 -16.11 4.96 16.12
N ASP A 116 -15.70 4.66 17.34
CA ASP A 116 -16.53 4.75 18.54
C ASP A 116 -17.82 3.93 18.42
N TYR A 117 -17.76 2.80 17.70
CA TYR A 117 -18.93 1.98 17.45
C TYR A 117 -19.61 1.55 18.75
N GLY A 118 -20.94 1.70 18.81
CA GLY A 118 -21.72 1.34 19.98
C GLY A 118 -21.57 2.29 21.16
N GLN A 119 -20.97 3.47 20.96
CA GLN A 119 -20.84 4.55 21.92
C GLN A 119 -21.64 5.78 21.43
N PRO A 120 -21.96 6.76 22.30
CA PRO A 120 -22.63 7.99 21.90
C PRO A 120 -21.87 8.84 20.87
N THR A 121 -20.55 8.69 20.81
CA THR A 121 -19.64 9.45 19.92
C THR A 121 -19.38 8.78 18.57
N ALA A 122 -20.15 7.74 18.22
CA ALA A 122 -19.97 7.00 16.96
C ALA A 122 -19.95 7.92 15.73
N HIS A 123 -18.92 7.78 14.90
CA HIS A 123 -18.71 8.63 13.72
C HIS A 123 -17.92 7.92 12.61
N LEU A 124 -17.84 8.56 11.44
CA LEU A 124 -16.88 8.17 10.40
C LEU A 124 -15.62 8.99 10.53
N HIS A 125 -14.48 8.31 10.58
CA HIS A 125 -13.18 8.95 10.61
C HIS A 125 -12.47 8.81 9.26
N ARG A 126 -11.91 9.90 8.75
CA ARG A 126 -11.16 9.94 7.50
C ARG A 126 -9.68 9.76 7.77
N TYR A 127 -9.06 8.79 7.10
CA TYR A 127 -7.62 8.65 7.04
C TYR A 127 -7.09 9.08 5.67
N VAL A 128 -5.90 9.67 5.68
CA VAL A 128 -5.23 10.17 4.48
C VAL A 128 -4.00 9.32 4.21
N PHE A 129 -3.85 8.91 2.97
CA PHE A 129 -2.72 8.18 2.43
C PHE A 129 -2.14 8.98 1.29
N ARG A 130 -0.84 8.77 1.07
CA ARG A 130 -0.22 9.10 -0.21
C ARG A 130 -0.97 8.41 -1.36
N LEU A 131 -1.23 9.12 -2.44
CA LEU A 131 -1.80 8.55 -3.66
C LEU A 131 -0.95 7.36 -4.14
N ASP A 132 -1.59 6.26 -4.54
CA ASP A 132 -0.92 5.00 -4.92
C ASP A 132 0.04 4.43 -3.83
N GLY A 133 -0.11 4.84 -2.57
CA GLY A 133 0.83 4.57 -1.47
C GLY A 133 0.44 3.47 -0.47
N LEU A 134 -0.36 2.48 -0.88
CA LEU A 134 -0.83 1.39 0.01
C LEU A 134 0.29 0.44 0.48
N SER A 135 1.34 0.30 -0.31
CA SER A 135 2.48 -0.59 -0.04
C SER A 135 3.70 -0.11 -0.82
N SER A 136 4.90 -0.42 -0.34
CA SER A 136 6.17 -0.09 -1.00
C SER A 136 7.13 -1.27 -1.07
N VAL A 137 8.03 -1.22 -2.04
CA VAL A 137 9.34 -1.88 -1.93
C VAL A 137 10.25 -0.94 -1.14
N ARG A 138 10.78 -1.41 -0.01
CA ARG A 138 11.48 -0.56 0.97
C ARG A 138 12.88 -1.07 1.29
N ALA A 139 13.82 -0.13 1.44
CA ALA A 139 15.12 -0.35 2.04
C ALA A 139 15.38 0.72 3.09
N GLY A 140 15.95 0.33 4.23
CA GLY A 140 16.44 1.26 5.25
C GLY A 140 17.83 1.79 4.91
N ASP A 141 18.62 2.16 5.91
CA ASP A 141 19.99 2.64 5.67
C ASP A 141 20.91 1.56 5.05
N HIS A 142 20.60 0.28 5.23
CA HIS A 142 21.24 -0.79 4.46
C HIS A 142 20.65 -0.85 3.04
N PRO A 143 21.47 -0.65 1.99
CA PRO A 143 20.99 -0.71 0.61
C PRO A 143 20.43 -2.08 0.25
N GLY A 144 19.38 -2.09 -0.56
CA GLY A 144 18.75 -3.29 -1.11
C GLY A 144 18.69 -3.24 -2.63
N ILE A 145 18.52 -4.42 -3.23
CA ILE A 145 18.28 -4.58 -4.66
C ILE A 145 16.98 -5.37 -4.84
N TRP A 146 16.11 -4.88 -5.71
CA TRP A 146 14.92 -5.60 -6.16
C TRP A 146 14.96 -5.75 -7.68
N VAL A 147 14.71 -6.97 -8.15
CA VAL A 147 14.60 -7.26 -9.59
C VAL A 147 13.15 -7.59 -9.92
N SER A 148 12.60 -6.89 -10.92
CA SER A 148 11.23 -7.13 -11.37
C SER A 148 11.11 -8.47 -12.10
N LYS A 149 9.87 -8.98 -12.18
CA LYS A 149 9.51 -9.93 -13.24
C LYS A 149 9.67 -9.25 -14.62
N PRO A 150 9.82 -10.02 -15.71
CA PRO A 150 9.74 -9.46 -17.06
C PRO A 150 8.43 -8.70 -17.24
N LEU A 151 8.52 -7.54 -17.86
CA LEU A 151 7.39 -6.66 -18.12
C LEU A 151 7.47 -6.10 -19.53
N VAL A 152 6.32 -6.13 -20.20
CA VAL A 152 6.09 -5.44 -21.45
C VAL A 152 5.56 -4.06 -21.11
N ARG A 153 6.10 -3.02 -21.74
CA ARG A 153 5.75 -1.63 -21.45
C ARG A 153 4.90 -1.04 -22.57
N SER A 154 4.17 0.02 -22.23
CA SER A 154 3.59 0.91 -23.23
C SER A 154 4.02 2.34 -22.92
N GLY A 155 4.61 3.01 -23.91
CA GLY A 155 5.24 4.31 -23.74
C GLY A 155 6.72 4.23 -23.35
N ASN A 156 7.39 5.37 -23.49
CA ASN A 156 8.84 5.52 -23.43
C ASN A 156 9.35 6.22 -22.16
N HIS A 157 8.45 6.65 -21.27
CA HIS A 157 8.82 7.26 -19.98
C HIS A 157 8.43 6.34 -18.82
N LEU A 158 9.33 6.21 -17.85
CA LEU A 158 9.06 5.58 -16.57
C LEU A 158 8.75 6.65 -15.53
N PHE A 159 7.57 6.62 -14.93
CA PHE A 159 7.18 7.47 -13.82
C PHE A 159 7.25 6.70 -12.50
N LEU A 160 7.83 7.35 -11.50
CA LEU A 160 7.97 6.79 -10.15
C LEU A 160 7.03 7.50 -9.19
N ASN A 161 6.37 6.69 -8.37
CA ASN A 161 5.89 7.12 -7.07
C ASN A 161 6.87 6.63 -6.00
N ALA A 162 7.66 7.53 -5.43
CA ALA A 162 8.69 7.17 -4.47
C ALA A 162 8.96 8.27 -3.44
N SER A 163 9.58 7.87 -2.32
CA SER A 163 10.10 8.75 -1.29
C SER A 163 11.48 8.28 -0.84
N THR A 164 12.44 9.19 -0.71
CA THR A 164 13.75 8.93 -0.11
C THR A 164 14.01 9.92 1.03
N SER A 165 14.92 9.58 1.94
CA SER A 165 15.56 10.60 2.76
C SER A 165 16.56 11.42 1.93
N ALA A 166 17.16 12.44 2.55
CA ALA A 166 18.20 13.25 1.91
C ALA A 166 19.49 12.46 1.63
N SER A 167 19.78 11.41 2.42
CA SER A 167 20.91 10.50 2.23
C SER A 167 20.55 9.21 1.49
N GLY A 168 19.26 9.04 1.18
CA GLY A 168 18.74 7.90 0.45
C GLY A 168 18.75 8.13 -1.06
N PHE A 169 18.50 7.06 -1.81
CA PHE A 169 18.41 7.12 -3.27
C PHE A 169 17.62 5.94 -3.85
N LEU A 170 17.20 6.14 -5.11
CA LEU A 170 16.83 5.08 -6.04
C LEU A 170 17.74 5.14 -7.28
N ARG A 171 18.14 3.98 -7.81
CA ARG A 171 18.72 3.84 -9.15
C ARG A 171 18.07 2.64 -9.83
N ILE A 172 17.72 2.79 -11.10
CA ILE A 172 17.05 1.76 -11.90
C ILE A 172 17.91 1.47 -13.12
N GLU A 173 18.43 0.25 -13.17
CA GLU A 173 19.06 -0.31 -14.35
C GLU A 173 18.02 -1.10 -15.16
N LEU A 174 18.09 -1.04 -16.49
CA LEU A 174 17.30 -1.89 -17.36
C LEU A 174 18.12 -3.12 -17.79
N MET A 175 17.45 -4.26 -17.82
CA MET A 175 17.97 -5.53 -18.30
C MET A 175 16.99 -6.11 -19.32
N ASP A 176 17.49 -6.97 -20.19
CA ASP A 176 16.62 -7.76 -21.07
C ASP A 176 15.90 -8.89 -20.30
N GLU A 177 15.20 -9.76 -21.04
CA GLU A 177 14.45 -10.87 -20.46
C GLU A 177 15.35 -11.92 -19.77
N ASP A 178 16.57 -12.11 -20.30
CA ASP A 178 17.59 -13.04 -19.82
C ASP A 178 18.36 -12.46 -18.61
N GLY A 179 18.22 -11.16 -18.37
CA GLY A 179 18.86 -10.46 -17.26
C GLY A 179 20.17 -9.77 -17.63
N GLU A 180 20.50 -9.70 -18.91
CA GLU A 180 21.66 -8.99 -19.39
C GLU A 180 21.41 -7.47 -19.39
N PRO A 181 22.39 -6.65 -18.94
CA PRO A 181 22.25 -5.20 -18.92
C PRO A 181 21.98 -4.60 -20.31
N ILE A 182 21.01 -3.69 -20.42
CA ILE A 182 20.74 -2.97 -21.66
C ILE A 182 21.67 -1.76 -21.77
N GLU A 183 22.43 -1.69 -22.86
CA GLU A 183 23.38 -0.61 -23.13
C GLU A 183 22.73 0.78 -23.11
N GLY A 184 23.34 1.71 -22.37
CA GLY A 184 22.84 3.08 -22.20
C GLY A 184 21.75 3.25 -21.15
N TYR A 185 21.31 2.17 -20.49
CA TYR A 185 20.30 2.18 -19.42
C TYR A 185 20.73 1.44 -18.14
N ALA A 186 21.96 0.92 -18.09
CA ALA A 186 22.53 0.19 -16.97
C ALA A 186 23.80 0.86 -16.42
N GLY A 187 24.32 0.37 -15.29
CA GLY A 187 25.55 0.85 -14.68
C GLY A 187 25.53 2.35 -14.39
N ASP A 188 26.53 3.08 -14.88
CA ASP A 188 26.67 4.52 -14.66
C ASP A 188 25.65 5.36 -15.46
N HIS A 189 24.88 4.77 -16.38
CA HIS A 189 23.78 5.44 -17.07
C HIS A 189 22.51 5.54 -16.21
N ALA A 190 22.34 4.69 -15.21
CA ALA A 190 21.24 4.75 -14.25
C ALA A 190 21.44 5.93 -13.30
N MET A 191 20.70 7.01 -13.50
CA MET A 191 20.87 8.22 -12.70
C MET A 191 20.27 8.07 -11.30
N GLU A 192 20.92 8.69 -10.34
CA GLU A 192 20.39 8.77 -9.00
C GLU A 192 19.08 9.57 -8.95
N TRP A 193 18.11 9.04 -8.22
CA TRP A 193 16.82 9.67 -7.96
C TRP A 193 16.65 9.88 -6.46
N ILE A 194 16.46 11.14 -6.05
CA ILE A 194 16.23 11.56 -4.66
C ILE A 194 15.00 12.47 -4.60
N GLY A 195 14.10 12.26 -3.64
CA GLY A 195 12.96 13.14 -3.43
C GLY A 195 11.71 12.41 -2.92
N ASN A 196 10.60 13.13 -2.87
CA ASN A 196 9.30 12.62 -2.41
C ASN A 196 8.20 13.05 -3.39
N GLU A 197 7.85 12.17 -4.32
CA GLU A 197 7.04 12.53 -5.50
C GLU A 197 6.10 11.40 -5.89
N VAL A 198 4.81 11.68 -6.05
CA VAL A 198 3.81 10.65 -6.41
C VAL A 198 3.87 10.28 -7.89
N GLN A 199 4.48 11.14 -8.72
CA GLN A 199 4.60 10.92 -10.15
C GLN A 199 5.74 11.77 -10.75
N ARG A 200 7.00 11.33 -10.59
CA ARG A 200 8.16 11.99 -11.24
C ARG A 200 8.79 11.06 -12.28
N PRO A 201 9.10 11.54 -13.50
CA PRO A 201 9.80 10.73 -14.47
C PRO A 201 11.21 10.37 -13.97
N TYR A 202 11.58 9.11 -14.09
CA TYR A 202 12.96 8.65 -13.94
C TYR A 202 13.76 8.94 -15.22
N ARG A 203 15.06 9.17 -15.07
CA ARG A 203 15.94 9.53 -16.18
C ARG A 203 17.18 8.65 -16.17
N TRP A 204 17.59 8.23 -17.36
CA TRP A 204 18.92 7.71 -17.63
C TRP A 204 19.74 8.81 -18.30
N LYS A 205 21.08 8.72 -18.26
CA LYS A 205 21.96 9.68 -18.94
C LYS A 205 21.62 9.84 -20.43
N ARG A 206 21.22 8.74 -21.08
CA ARG A 206 20.82 8.69 -22.49
C ARG A 206 19.44 9.32 -22.75
N GLY A 207 18.61 9.49 -21.72
CA GLY A 207 17.23 9.96 -21.83
C GLY A 207 16.17 8.85 -21.69
N PRO A 208 14.95 9.06 -22.21
CA PRO A 208 13.86 8.08 -22.15
C PRO A 208 14.10 6.88 -23.09
N MET A 209 13.30 5.83 -22.93
CA MET A 209 13.41 4.54 -23.64
C MET A 209 12.87 4.59 -25.09
N ILE A 210 13.27 5.58 -25.88
CA ILE A 210 12.76 5.77 -27.26
C ILE A 210 13.25 4.66 -28.20
N GLU A 211 14.51 4.25 -28.04
CA GLU A 211 15.18 3.29 -28.93
C GLU A 211 14.89 1.82 -28.58
N LEU A 212 14.16 1.58 -27.49
CA LEU A 212 13.80 0.22 -27.08
C LEU A 212 12.49 -0.17 -27.76
N ASP A 213 12.40 -1.43 -28.18
CA ASP A 213 11.14 -2.02 -28.61
C ASP A 213 10.16 -2.07 -27.42
N GLU A 214 8.90 -1.69 -27.64
CA GLU A 214 7.85 -1.73 -26.62
C GLU A 214 7.31 -3.15 -26.40
N GLU A 215 7.40 -4.02 -27.41
CA GLU A 215 6.90 -5.40 -27.35
C GLU A 215 7.87 -6.36 -26.67
N ARG A 216 9.17 -6.02 -26.63
CA ARG A 216 10.19 -6.83 -25.97
C ARG A 216 10.11 -6.68 -24.46
N PRO A 217 9.96 -7.79 -23.71
CA PRO A 217 10.01 -7.74 -22.25
C PRO A 217 11.35 -7.21 -21.75
N ILE A 218 11.28 -6.37 -20.72
CA ILE A 218 12.46 -5.90 -19.99
C ILE A 218 12.33 -6.28 -18.52
N ARG A 219 13.44 -6.24 -17.79
CA ARG A 219 13.46 -6.28 -16.33
C ARG A 219 14.04 -4.98 -15.79
N MET A 220 13.60 -4.60 -14.59
CA MET A 220 14.17 -3.49 -13.85
C MET A 220 14.94 -4.04 -12.65
N LYS A 221 16.22 -3.68 -12.56
CA LYS A 221 17.02 -3.87 -11.35
C LYS A 221 17.08 -2.55 -10.61
N ILE A 222 16.37 -2.50 -9.48
CA ILE A 222 16.20 -1.31 -8.68
C ILE A 222 17.10 -1.40 -7.46
N HIS A 223 17.99 -0.44 -7.33
CA HIS A 223 18.81 -0.21 -6.16
C HIS A 223 18.13 0.85 -5.30
N LEU A 224 18.01 0.58 -4.01
CA LEU A 224 17.32 1.46 -3.08
C LEU A 224 18.08 1.53 -1.75
N LYS A 225 18.20 2.74 -1.20
CA LYS A 225 18.73 3.00 0.14
C LYS A 225 17.89 4.09 0.78
N ASP A 226 17.45 3.87 2.02
CA ASP A 226 16.63 4.78 2.81
C ASP A 226 15.49 5.39 1.97
N ALA A 227 14.73 4.47 1.37
CA ALA A 227 13.80 4.75 0.29
C ALA A 227 12.62 3.78 0.27
N ASP A 228 11.48 4.30 -0.17
CA ASP A 228 10.24 3.60 -0.45
C ASP A 228 9.85 3.84 -1.91
N LEU A 229 9.70 2.76 -2.69
CA LEU A 229 9.14 2.77 -4.04
C LEU A 229 7.71 2.19 -4.00
N PHE A 230 6.72 3.05 -4.23
CA PHE A 230 5.30 2.69 -4.12
C PHE A 230 4.71 2.20 -5.44
N ALA A 231 5.03 2.86 -6.56
CA ALA A 231 4.48 2.51 -7.86
C ALA A 231 5.41 2.84 -9.03
N LEU A 232 5.25 2.08 -10.10
CA LEU A 232 5.94 2.20 -11.38
C LEU A 232 4.88 2.30 -12.47
N ARG A 233 4.99 3.31 -13.35
CA ARG A 233 4.08 3.48 -14.49
C ARG A 233 4.86 3.81 -15.75
N PHE A 234 4.63 3.07 -16.82
CA PHE A 234 5.05 3.46 -18.15
C PHE A 234 3.99 4.36 -18.79
N GLY A 235 4.43 5.39 -19.50
CA GLY A 235 3.54 6.30 -20.20
C GLY A 235 4.26 7.16 -21.22
N ARG A 236 3.49 8.07 -21.84
CA ARG A 236 4.02 9.12 -22.71
C ARG A 236 4.17 10.40 -21.88
N ARG A 237 5.03 11.33 -22.31
CA ARG A 237 5.34 12.55 -21.52
C ARG A 237 4.11 13.43 -21.20
N ASN A 238 3.04 13.33 -22.00
CA ASN A 238 1.80 14.11 -21.85
C ASN A 238 0.60 13.26 -21.38
N SER A 239 0.81 12.05 -20.85
CA SER A 239 -0.26 11.13 -20.40
C SER A 239 -0.38 10.99 -18.90
#